data_AF-A0A497KSK2-F1
#
_entry.id   AF-A0A497KSK2-F1
#
_cell.length_a   1.000
_cell.length_b   1.000
_cell.length_c   1.000
_cell.angle_alpha   90.00
_cell.angle_beta   90.00
_cell.angle_gamma   90.00
#
_symmetry.space_group_name_H-M   'P 1'
#
loop_
_entity.id
_entity.type
_entity.pdbx_description
1 polymer ?
#
loop_
_entity_poly.entity_id
_entity_poly.type
_entity_poly.pdbx_seq_one_letter_code
_entity_poly.pdbx_strand_id
1 'polypeptide(L)'
;MATGEEWVPRTKLGRLVLEGKIVSMSEVFAQGYRIQEAEIVDRLLPNLRQEVLDMGIVQKQTDAGEQSRFRVIVAVGNEDGFVGVGVGKAKQVRLAIEKATMYGKLNLIPVIRGCGSWECGCNKPHSLPFKTVGKCGSVRVELIPGPRGLGIVANRIASTILKLAGIK
;
A
#
# COMPACT_ATOMS: atom_id res chain seq x y z
N MET A 1 3.31 -19.50 -18.83
CA MET A 1 2.70 -20.06 -17.61
C MET A 1 3.78 -20.09 -16.55
N ALA A 2 3.73 -19.16 -15.58
CA ALA A 2 4.66 -19.24 -14.46
C ALA A 2 4.38 -20.54 -13.72
N THR A 3 5.39 -21.40 -13.63
CA THR A 3 5.40 -22.63 -12.84
C THR A 3 5.00 -22.26 -11.41
N GLY A 4 3.75 -22.52 -11.07
CA GLY A 4 3.17 -22.19 -9.77
C GLY A 4 3.76 -23.11 -8.72
N GLU A 5 4.83 -22.66 -8.08
CA GLU A 5 5.20 -23.21 -6.78
C GLU A 5 3.99 -23.02 -5.86
N GLU A 6 3.43 -24.14 -5.40
CA GLU A 6 2.36 -24.12 -4.40
C GLU A 6 2.86 -23.39 -3.16
N TRP A 7 2.18 -22.32 -2.77
CA TRP A 7 2.53 -21.57 -1.57
C TRP A 7 2.35 -22.46 -0.34
N VAL A 8 3.46 -22.85 0.28
CA VAL A 8 3.49 -23.55 1.57
C VAL A 8 3.59 -22.51 2.68
N PRO A 9 2.52 -22.29 3.46
CA PRO A 9 2.52 -21.28 4.51
C PRO A 9 3.49 -21.64 5.63
N ARG A 10 4.26 -20.67 6.10
CA ARG A 10 5.23 -20.86 7.20
C ARG A 10 4.64 -20.40 8.54
N THR A 11 3.77 -19.41 8.49
CA THR A 11 3.13 -18.79 9.64
C THR A 11 1.81 -19.47 10.02
N LYS A 12 1.37 -19.24 11.26
CA LYS A 12 0.03 -19.66 11.72
C LYS A 12 -1.07 -19.00 10.88
N LEU A 13 -0.90 -17.71 10.57
CA LEU A 13 -1.87 -16.99 9.75
C LEU A 13 -1.95 -17.56 8.32
N GLY A 14 -0.80 -17.85 7.71
CA GLY A 14 -0.77 -18.48 6.39
C GLY A 14 -1.53 -19.81 6.37
N ARG A 15 -1.38 -20.64 7.41
CA ARG A 15 -2.15 -21.89 7.56
C ARG A 15 -3.65 -21.65 7.70
N LEU A 16 -4.06 -20.69 8.55
CA LEU A 16 -5.48 -20.35 8.73
C LEU A 16 -6.13 -19.84 7.43
N VAL A 17 -5.39 -19.08 6.62
CA VAL A 17 -5.85 -18.59 5.31
C VAL A 17 -5.90 -19.71 4.29
N LEU A 18 -4.93 -20.63 4.29
CA LEU A 18 -4.93 -21.81 3.41
C LEU A 18 -6.10 -22.75 3.75
N GLU A 19 -6.38 -22.95 5.03
CA GLU A 19 -7.52 -23.74 5.54
C GLU A 19 -8.88 -23.06 5.28
N GLY A 20 -8.90 -21.80 4.84
CA GLY A 20 -10.14 -21.05 4.55
C GLY A 20 -10.89 -20.56 5.79
N LYS A 21 -10.27 -20.59 6.97
CA LYS A 21 -10.88 -20.07 8.22
C LYS A 21 -10.96 -18.56 8.27
N ILE A 22 -10.05 -17.88 7.56
CA ILE A 22 -10.04 -16.43 7.39
C ILE A 22 -10.29 -16.16 5.91
N VAL A 23 -11.42 -15.51 5.62
CA VAL A 23 -11.87 -15.27 4.24
C VAL A 23 -11.59 -13.83 3.82
N SER A 24 -11.57 -12.90 4.78
CA SER A 24 -11.42 -11.47 4.50
C SER A 24 -10.18 -10.86 5.14
N MET A 25 -9.59 -9.88 4.44
CA MET A 25 -8.49 -9.08 4.98
C MET A 25 -8.91 -8.25 6.20
N SER A 26 -10.19 -7.85 6.26
CA SER A 26 -10.77 -7.13 7.39
C SER A 26 -10.72 -7.93 8.68
N GLU A 27 -10.98 -9.24 8.62
CA GLU A 27 -10.87 -10.15 9.77
C GLU A 27 -9.43 -10.25 10.29
N VAL A 28 -8.44 -10.28 9.37
CA VAL A 28 -7.01 -10.28 9.74
C VAL A 28 -6.68 -9.06 10.60
N PHE A 29 -7.13 -7.88 10.19
CA PHE A 29 -6.92 -6.65 10.95
C PHE A 29 -7.73 -6.59 12.24
N ALA A 30 -8.98 -7.08 12.24
CA ALA A 30 -9.82 -7.09 13.43
C ALA A 30 -9.27 -8.00 14.55
N GLN A 31 -8.67 -9.13 14.18
CA GLN A 31 -8.01 -10.04 15.13
C GLN A 31 -6.59 -9.57 15.51
N GLY A 32 -6.07 -8.52 14.87
CA GLY A 32 -4.78 -7.93 15.19
C GLY A 32 -3.57 -8.78 14.78
N TYR A 33 -3.73 -9.70 13.82
CA TYR A 33 -2.60 -10.48 13.34
C TYR A 33 -1.63 -9.63 12.51
N ARG A 34 -0.35 -9.97 12.60
CA ARG A 34 0.69 -9.38 11.76
C ARG A 34 0.88 -10.19 10.49
N ILE A 35 0.88 -9.50 9.34
CA ILE A 35 1.15 -10.10 8.04
C ILE A 35 2.67 -10.21 7.87
N GLN A 36 3.16 -11.41 7.62
CA GLN A 36 4.60 -11.68 7.44
C GLN A 36 4.92 -12.35 6.09
N GLU A 37 3.91 -12.78 5.35
CA GLU A 37 4.05 -13.39 4.02
C GLU A 37 3.23 -12.57 3.04
N ALA A 38 3.81 -12.27 1.87
CA ALA A 38 3.16 -11.46 0.85
C ALA A 38 2.06 -12.24 0.11
N GLU A 39 2.22 -13.56 0.07
CA GLU A 39 1.34 -14.53 -0.58
C GLU A 39 -0.05 -14.58 0.07
N ILE A 40 -0.12 -14.30 1.39
CA ILE A 40 -1.38 -14.13 2.12
C ILE A 40 -2.24 -13.05 1.46
N VAL A 41 -1.60 -11.93 1.11
CA VAL A 41 -2.27 -10.77 0.50
C VAL A 41 -2.71 -11.10 -0.91
N ASP A 42 -1.90 -11.82 -1.68
CA ASP A 42 -2.24 -12.21 -3.04
C ASP A 42 -3.46 -13.14 -3.09
N ARG A 43 -3.63 -14.00 -2.08
CA ARG A 43 -4.79 -14.89 -1.98
C ARG A 43 -6.05 -14.18 -1.49
N LEU A 44 -5.93 -13.27 -0.52
CA LEU A 44 -7.07 -12.54 0.05
C LEU A 44 -7.52 -11.38 -0.85
N LEU A 45 -6.61 -10.77 -1.61
CA LEU A 45 -6.86 -9.60 -2.46
C LEU A 45 -6.24 -9.80 -3.85
N PRO A 46 -6.93 -10.49 -4.77
CA PRO A 46 -6.41 -10.72 -6.13
C PRO A 46 -6.35 -9.44 -6.98
N ASN A 47 -7.14 -8.42 -6.65
CA ASN A 47 -7.25 -7.16 -7.41
C ASN A 47 -6.25 -6.09 -6.95
N LEU A 48 -5.00 -6.47 -6.75
CA LEU A 48 -3.97 -5.58 -6.23
C LEU A 48 -3.30 -4.79 -7.36
N ARG A 49 -3.39 -3.46 -7.34
CA ARG A 49 -2.65 -2.57 -8.24
C ARG A 49 -1.37 -2.10 -7.57
N GLN A 50 -0.32 -1.92 -8.36
CA GLN A 50 0.95 -1.37 -7.92
C GLN A 50 1.32 -0.15 -8.79
N GLU A 51 1.77 0.93 -8.15
CA GLU A 51 2.33 2.09 -8.83
C GLU A 51 3.69 2.46 -8.22
N VAL A 52 4.67 2.73 -9.09
CA VAL A 52 5.98 3.22 -8.68
C VAL A 52 5.88 4.73 -8.45
N LEU A 53 6.17 5.18 -7.22
CA LEU A 53 6.08 6.59 -6.84
C LEU A 53 7.36 7.35 -7.17
N ASP A 54 8.50 6.78 -6.79
CA ASP A 54 9.81 7.41 -6.92
C ASP A 54 10.91 6.36 -7.12
N MET A 55 11.94 6.75 -7.86
CA MET A 55 13.14 5.95 -8.08
C MET A 55 14.38 6.84 -7.95
N GLY A 56 15.32 6.41 -7.12
CA GLY A 56 16.56 7.12 -6.87
C GLY A 56 17.76 6.18 -6.80
N ILE A 57 18.94 6.71 -7.09
CA ILE A 57 20.21 5.98 -6.90
C ILE A 57 20.80 6.41 -5.56
N VAL A 58 21.21 5.44 -4.76
CA VAL A 58 21.91 5.64 -3.50
C VAL A 58 23.30 5.02 -3.60
N GLN A 59 24.31 5.79 -3.27
CA GLN A 59 25.71 5.44 -3.48
C GLN A 59 26.42 5.33 -2.12
N LYS A 60 27.27 4.32 -1.96
CA LYS A 60 28.15 4.16 -0.80
C LYS A 60 29.60 4.17 -1.29
N GLN A 61 30.40 5.08 -0.80
CA GLN A 61 31.84 5.09 -1.06
C GLN A 61 32.54 3.98 -0.26
N THR A 62 33.41 3.24 -0.92
CA THR A 62 34.31 2.26 -0.31
C THR A 62 35.73 2.48 -0.84
N ASP A 63 36.73 1.91 -0.16
CA ASP A 63 38.14 2.05 -0.58
C ASP A 63 38.39 1.47 -1.98
N ALA A 64 37.61 0.47 -2.39
CA ALA A 64 37.64 -0.14 -3.72
C ALA A 64 36.73 0.57 -4.76
N GLY A 65 36.23 1.77 -4.46
CA GLY A 65 35.37 2.57 -5.34
C GLY A 65 33.94 2.76 -4.84
N GLU A 66 33.07 3.23 -5.72
CA GLU A 66 31.69 3.55 -5.39
C GLU A 66 30.75 2.34 -5.59
N GLN A 67 29.96 1.99 -4.59
CA GLN A 67 28.89 1.00 -4.70
C GLN A 67 27.53 1.69 -4.81
N SER A 68 26.99 1.75 -6.03
CA SER A 68 25.64 2.24 -6.30
C SER A 68 24.57 1.16 -6.16
N ARG A 69 23.39 1.56 -5.68
CA ARG A 69 22.19 0.72 -5.60
C ARG A 69 20.97 1.58 -5.93
N PHE A 70 19.95 0.96 -6.51
CA PHE A 70 18.67 1.63 -6.76
C PHE A 70 17.78 1.51 -5.53
N ARG A 71 17.22 2.64 -5.10
CA ARG A 71 16.13 2.75 -4.13
C ARG A 71 14.85 3.03 -4.90
N VAL A 72 13.81 2.25 -4.65
CA VAL A 72 12.50 2.40 -5.28
C VAL A 72 11.43 2.47 -4.20
N ILE A 73 10.46 3.35 -4.38
CA ILE A 73 9.28 3.47 -3.54
C ILE A 73 8.05 3.07 -4.36
N VAL A 74 7.29 2.11 -3.87
CA VAL A 74 6.10 1.57 -4.53
C VAL A 74 4.91 1.72 -3.60
N ALA A 75 3.79 2.18 -4.15
CA ALA A 75 2.49 2.11 -3.51
C ALA A 75 1.70 0.93 -4.09
N VAL A 76 0.95 0.28 -3.23
CA VAL A 76 0.14 -0.90 -3.53
C VAL A 76 -1.26 -0.64 -3.00
N GLY A 77 -2.30 -0.97 -3.76
CA GLY A 77 -3.67 -0.81 -3.28
C GLY A 77 -4.72 -1.43 -4.19
N ASN A 78 -5.93 -1.61 -3.66
CA ASN A 78 -7.03 -2.28 -4.36
C ASN A 78 -8.18 -1.34 -4.74
N GLU A 79 -7.98 -0.01 -4.68
CA GLU A 79 -9.00 1.02 -4.92
C GLU A 79 -10.24 0.91 -4.01
N ASP A 80 -10.16 0.05 -3.00
CA ASP A 80 -11.28 -0.32 -2.13
C ASP A 80 -10.94 -0.15 -0.65
N GLY A 81 -10.08 0.82 -0.36
CA GLY A 81 -9.73 1.19 1.01
C GLY A 81 -8.59 0.37 1.59
N PHE A 82 -7.82 -0.40 0.82
CA PHE A 82 -6.55 -0.96 1.29
C PHE A 82 -5.39 -0.34 0.52
N VAL A 83 -4.43 0.21 1.26
CA VAL A 83 -3.20 0.79 0.70
C VAL A 83 -2.01 0.38 1.53
N GLY A 84 -0.91 0.06 0.85
CA GLY A 84 0.38 -0.22 1.45
C GLY A 84 1.47 0.54 0.70
N VAL A 85 2.54 0.89 1.41
CA VAL A 85 3.72 1.53 0.83
C VAL A 85 4.94 0.70 1.19
N GLY A 86 5.78 0.45 0.19
CA GLY A 86 7.00 -0.32 0.33
C GLY A 86 8.19 0.42 -0.23
N VAL A 87 9.34 0.21 0.40
CA VAL A 87 10.64 0.71 -0.08
C VAL A 87 11.54 -0.48 -0.34
N GLY A 88 12.10 -0.55 -1.54
CA GLY A 88 13.03 -1.60 -1.96
C GLY A 88 14.39 -1.02 -2.31
N LYS A 89 15.46 -1.77 -2.02
CA LYS A 89 16.82 -1.44 -2.42
C LYS A 89 17.54 -2.65 -3.01
N ALA A 90 18.05 -2.53 -4.23
CA ALA A 90 18.80 -3.60 -4.90
C ALA A 90 19.84 -3.04 -5.89
N LYS A 91 20.71 -3.92 -6.41
CA LYS A 91 21.68 -3.57 -7.47
C LYS A 91 21.01 -3.38 -8.84
N GLN A 92 19.91 -4.09 -9.09
CA GLN A 92 19.13 -4.00 -10.32
C GLN A 92 17.76 -3.40 -10.01
N VAL A 93 17.22 -2.63 -10.96
CA VAL A 93 15.94 -1.93 -10.81
C VAL A 93 14.78 -2.90 -10.62
N ARG A 94 14.69 -3.95 -11.44
CA ARG A 94 13.60 -4.95 -11.36
C ARG A 94 13.52 -5.62 -9.98
N LEU A 95 14.65 -6.08 -9.46
CA LEU A 95 14.73 -6.67 -8.12
C LEU A 95 14.37 -5.66 -7.01
N ALA A 96 14.66 -4.37 -7.21
CA ALA A 96 14.26 -3.33 -6.25
C ALA A 96 12.75 -3.12 -6.25
N ILE A 97 12.11 -3.13 -7.43
CA ILE A 97 10.65 -3.05 -7.57
C ILE A 97 9.98 -4.26 -6.92
N GLU A 98 10.40 -5.47 -7.25
CA GLU A 98 9.82 -6.71 -6.68
C GLU A 98 9.91 -6.71 -5.14
N LYS A 99 11.06 -6.31 -4.58
CA LYS A 99 11.21 -6.13 -3.12
C LYS A 99 10.28 -5.06 -2.56
N ALA A 100 10.19 -3.91 -3.23
CA ALA A 100 9.31 -2.82 -2.80
C ALA A 100 7.84 -3.26 -2.81
N THR A 101 7.40 -3.98 -3.84
CA THR A 101 6.04 -4.56 -3.92
C THR A 101 5.80 -5.55 -2.79
N MET A 102 6.74 -6.45 -2.49
CA MET A 102 6.60 -7.36 -1.35
C MET A 102 6.46 -6.61 -0.02
N TYR A 103 7.30 -5.60 0.24
CA TYR A 103 7.17 -4.77 1.44
C TYR A 103 5.87 -3.97 1.47
N GLY A 104 5.38 -3.52 0.30
CA GLY A 104 4.10 -2.83 0.18
C GLY A 104 2.92 -3.73 0.58
N LYS A 105 2.94 -4.99 0.17
CA LYS A 105 1.94 -6.00 0.57
C LYS A 105 1.97 -6.26 2.08
N LEU A 106 3.15 -6.41 2.67
CA LEU A 106 3.30 -6.64 4.11
C LEU A 106 2.80 -5.45 4.94
N ASN A 107 2.99 -4.23 4.45
CA ASN A 107 2.60 -2.98 5.12
C ASN A 107 1.23 -2.46 4.65
N LEU A 108 0.28 -3.34 4.37
CA LEU A 108 -1.08 -2.94 4.04
C LEU A 108 -1.79 -2.33 5.24
N ILE A 109 -2.53 -1.26 4.98
CA ILE A 109 -3.29 -0.50 5.97
C ILE A 109 -4.71 -0.32 5.43
N PRO A 110 -5.75 -0.61 6.24
CA PRO A 110 -7.11 -0.26 5.91
C PRO A 110 -7.34 1.25 6.07
N VAL A 111 -7.92 1.87 5.06
CA VAL A 111 -8.28 3.27 4.98
C VAL A 111 -9.79 3.40 5.15
N ILE A 112 -10.19 4.16 6.16
CA ILE A 112 -11.61 4.43 6.42
C ILE A 112 -12.09 5.48 5.41
N ARG A 113 -13.09 5.11 4.62
CA ARG A 113 -13.74 5.98 3.64
C ARG A 113 -15.11 6.42 4.14
N GLY A 114 -15.53 7.61 3.76
CA GLY A 114 -16.80 8.18 4.18
C GLY A 114 -17.19 9.43 3.40
N CYS A 115 -18.16 10.16 3.95
CA CYS A 115 -18.60 11.45 3.47
C CYS A 115 -18.61 12.43 4.64
N GLY A 116 -17.51 13.16 4.83
CA GLY A 116 -17.35 14.13 5.91
C GLY A 116 -17.49 15.59 5.50
N SER A 117 -17.80 15.86 4.22
CA SER A 117 -17.99 17.24 3.74
C SER A 117 -19.36 17.76 4.14
N TRP A 118 -19.41 18.98 4.65
CA TRP A 118 -20.66 19.68 4.99
C TRP A 118 -21.59 19.83 3.76
N GLU A 119 -21.02 19.87 2.56
CA GLU A 119 -21.76 20.11 1.31
C GLU A 119 -22.38 18.84 0.71
N CYS A 120 -22.03 17.63 1.17
CA CYS A 120 -22.58 16.37 0.65
C CYS A 120 -23.19 15.51 1.75
N GLY A 121 -24.49 15.19 1.62
CA GLY A 121 -25.21 14.23 2.48
C GLY A 121 -25.32 12.83 1.86
N CYS A 122 -24.43 12.49 0.93
CA CYS A 122 -24.61 11.41 -0.02
C CYS A 122 -24.29 9.99 0.49
N ASN A 123 -23.87 9.84 1.76
CA ASN A 123 -23.57 8.58 2.51
C ASN A 123 -22.77 7.49 1.78
N LYS A 124 -22.15 7.82 0.65
CA LYS A 124 -21.34 6.91 -0.15
C LYS A 124 -19.85 7.15 0.17
N PRO A 125 -19.03 6.10 0.26
CA PRO A 125 -17.62 6.20 0.62
C PRO A 125 -16.78 6.68 -0.56
N HIS A 126 -16.77 7.99 -0.81
CA HIS A 126 -15.98 8.61 -1.87
C HIS A 126 -14.85 9.49 -1.33
N SER A 127 -14.99 10.01 -0.11
CA SER A 127 -14.08 10.95 0.52
C SER A 127 -13.64 10.42 1.90
N LEU A 128 -13.09 11.30 2.73
CA LEU A 128 -12.77 11.02 4.13
C LEU A 128 -13.96 11.38 5.04
N PRO A 129 -14.14 10.67 6.17
CA PRO A 129 -15.19 10.97 7.15
C PRO A 129 -14.89 12.22 8.00
N PHE A 130 -13.62 12.51 8.26
CA PHE A 130 -13.19 13.65 9.05
C PHE A 130 -11.86 14.17 8.54
N LYS A 131 -11.52 15.40 8.94
CA LYS A 131 -10.24 16.03 8.65
C LYS A 131 -9.12 15.27 9.36
N THR A 132 -8.08 14.87 8.63
CA THR A 132 -6.95 14.11 9.19
C THR A 132 -5.62 14.79 8.92
N VAL A 133 -4.73 14.75 9.90
CA VAL A 133 -3.38 15.30 9.78
C VAL A 133 -2.36 14.16 9.90
N GLY A 134 -1.41 14.11 8.98
CA GLY A 134 -0.26 13.21 9.00
C GLY A 134 1.05 13.99 9.11
N LYS A 135 2.02 13.45 9.84
CA LYS A 135 3.36 14.03 9.98
C LYS A 135 4.43 12.97 9.78
N CYS A 136 5.47 13.30 9.03
CA CYS A 136 6.69 12.52 8.93
C CYS A 136 7.90 13.47 8.85
N GLY A 137 8.78 13.43 9.86
CA GLY A 137 9.86 14.41 10.00
C GLY A 137 9.32 15.84 10.11
N SER A 138 9.77 16.73 9.23
CA SER A 138 9.30 18.12 9.14
C SER A 138 8.06 18.29 8.26
N VAL A 139 7.70 17.27 7.47
CA VAL A 139 6.58 17.34 6.52
C VAL A 139 5.27 17.10 7.28
N ARG A 140 4.30 18.00 7.07
CA ARG A 140 2.93 17.89 7.55
C ARG A 140 1.99 17.87 6.35
N VAL A 141 1.08 16.92 6.33
CA VAL A 141 0.04 16.79 5.31
C VAL A 141 -1.31 16.83 6.01
N GLU A 142 -2.20 17.64 5.52
CA GLU A 142 -3.55 17.77 6.02
C GLU A 142 -4.52 17.37 4.91
N LEU A 143 -5.39 16.41 5.21
CA LEU A 143 -6.43 15.95 4.31
C LEU A 143 -7.77 16.49 4.79
N ILE A 144 -8.43 17.23 3.91
CA ILE A 144 -9.73 17.86 4.15
C ILE A 144 -10.75 17.13 3.27
N PRO A 145 -11.91 16.71 3.81
CA PRO A 145 -12.93 16.03 3.03
C PRO A 145 -13.57 17.01 2.02
N GLY A 146 -13.57 16.63 0.75
CA GLY A 146 -14.24 17.38 -0.32
C GLY A 146 -15.62 16.81 -0.68
N PRO A 147 -16.54 17.63 -1.24
CA PRO A 147 -17.77 17.16 -1.91
C PRO A 147 -17.46 16.34 -3.18
N ARG A 148 -18.49 15.70 -3.70
CA ARG A 148 -18.42 14.89 -4.92
C ARG A 148 -18.16 15.74 -6.16
N GLY A 149 -17.27 15.26 -7.03
CA GLY A 149 -17.01 15.86 -8.34
C GLY A 149 -15.88 16.89 -8.36
N LEU A 150 -15.34 17.28 -7.20
CA LEU A 150 -14.12 18.10 -7.13
C LEU A 150 -12.89 17.39 -7.70
N GLY A 151 -12.86 16.06 -7.57
CA GLY A 151 -11.66 15.28 -7.83
C GLY A 151 -10.59 15.50 -6.76
N ILE A 152 -9.44 14.85 -6.95
CA ILE A 152 -8.34 14.91 -5.99
C ILE A 152 -7.44 16.11 -6.30
N VAL A 153 -7.56 17.15 -5.48
CA VAL A 153 -6.68 18.34 -5.52
C VAL A 153 -5.43 18.07 -4.69
N ALA A 154 -4.44 17.38 -5.29
CA ALA A 154 -3.17 17.08 -4.63
C ALA A 154 -2.02 16.96 -5.64
N ASN A 155 -0.78 16.98 -5.14
CA ASN A 155 0.40 16.63 -5.95
C ASN A 155 0.24 15.22 -6.54
N ARG A 156 0.83 14.95 -7.70
CA ARG A 156 0.76 13.68 -8.44
C ARG A 156 0.98 12.45 -7.55
N ILE A 157 2.01 12.48 -6.70
CA ILE A 157 2.34 11.37 -5.78
C ILE A 157 1.19 11.12 -4.78
N ALA A 158 0.70 12.17 -4.14
CA ALA A 158 -0.42 12.07 -3.20
C ALA A 158 -1.72 11.67 -3.90
N SER A 159 -1.96 12.17 -5.11
CA SER A 159 -3.12 11.80 -5.94
C SER A 159 -3.10 10.31 -6.28
N THR A 160 -1.97 9.76 -6.69
CA THR A 160 -1.80 8.30 -6.92
C THR A 160 -2.17 7.50 -5.67
N ILE A 161 -1.62 7.86 -4.51
CA ILE A 161 -1.88 7.12 -3.25
C ILE A 161 -3.36 7.17 -2.88
N LEU A 162 -3.99 8.34 -2.97
CA LEU A 162 -5.41 8.52 -2.65
C LEU A 162 -6.32 7.77 -3.65
N LYS A 163 -5.95 7.70 -4.93
CA LYS A 163 -6.67 6.88 -5.92
C LYS A 163 -6.59 5.40 -5.58
N LEU A 164 -5.41 4.90 -5.23
CA LEU A 164 -5.21 3.51 -4.79
C LEU A 164 -5.98 3.20 -3.51
N ALA A 165 -6.24 4.21 -2.66
CA ALA A 165 -7.11 4.09 -1.49
C ALA A 165 -8.60 4.05 -1.83
N GLY A 166 -8.99 4.35 -3.07
CA GLY A 166 -10.39 4.43 -3.46
C GLY A 166 -11.08 5.74 -3.09
N ILE A 167 -10.30 6.81 -2.88
CA ILE A 167 -10.81 8.17 -2.68
C ILE A 167 -10.92 8.83 -4.06
N LYS A 168 -12.01 9.58 -4.29
CA LYS A 168 -12.34 10.19 -5.58
C LYS A 168 -12.60 11.68 -5.47
#